data_AF-A0A1D2M6I1-F1
#
_entry.id   AF-A0A1D2M6I1-F1
#
_cell.length_a   1.000
_cell.length_b   1.000
_cell.length_c   1.000
_cell.angle_alpha   90.00
_cell.angle_beta   90.00
_cell.angle_gamma   90.00
#
_symmetry.space_group_name_H-M   'P 1'
#
loop_
_entity.id
_entity.type
_entity.pdbx_description
1 polymer ?
#
loop_
_entity_poly.entity_id
_entity_poly.type
_entity_poly.pdbx_seq_one_letter_code
_entity_poly.pdbx_strand_id
1 'polypeptide(L)'
;MSQPPTPQGMPPPLTTPSPPPSVQHHQSHPLTPSSSVSGICLITGGGGCGGGGAASIVSSETEGDEAVQATNDDASVCKRSAVQLGYWNDPFLQYFMRGPIVRKAPEINRGYFARTFGIYKLILKTLEQIATSDVVYIPKGEGNRSRSNSVCETEVQIINLGCGFDTLYWRLKNDRNIRERWSKIRISSFVDVDFPSTTMRKVHYIKNNKALLATLNNDDGEISISKFELNAFDYHIIGTDLRDINQFGSKLANCGVKFDLPTIFLSECVLVYMDTKSSATLLKWISEHFRTSLFVNYEQVNMTDRFAEVMLNNLTMRGCRLAGVEYCKDLATQKNRFLEAGWSGVKAWTMNEVYASIPMKEIERVEAIEMLDEHELLKQLFDHYCIAVAYNDAMTLSLDSVELIG
;
A
#
# COMPACT_ATOMS: atom_id res chain seq x y z
N MET A 1 63.86 60.66 -21.17
CA MET A 1 62.91 60.40 -22.27
C MET A 1 61.66 59.80 -21.64
N SER A 2 60.65 60.64 -21.45
CA SER A 2 59.37 60.27 -20.82
C SER A 2 58.28 60.87 -21.71
N GLN A 3 57.54 60.00 -22.41
CA GLN A 3 56.52 60.39 -23.37
C GLN A 3 55.28 60.98 -22.67
N PRO A 4 54.58 61.95 -23.28
CA PRO A 4 53.34 62.49 -22.77
C PRO A 4 52.14 61.57 -23.06
N PRO A 5 51.06 61.61 -22.25
CA PRO A 5 49.91 60.73 -22.40
C PRO A 5 48.88 61.22 -23.44
N THR A 6 48.25 60.25 -24.08
CA THR A 6 47.21 60.33 -25.13
C THR A 6 45.86 60.83 -24.58
N PRO A 7 45.01 61.55 -25.35
CA PRO A 7 43.74 62.06 -24.86
C PRO A 7 42.64 60.96 -24.80
N GLN A 8 41.88 60.94 -23.71
CA GLN A 8 40.70 60.07 -23.51
C GLN A 8 39.53 60.53 -24.40
N GLY A 9 38.90 59.56 -25.08
CA GLY A 9 37.72 59.76 -25.94
C GLY A 9 36.43 59.99 -25.16
N MET A 10 35.54 60.80 -25.75
CA MET A 10 34.21 61.12 -25.24
C MET A 10 33.28 59.89 -25.17
N PRO A 11 32.37 59.81 -24.17
CA PRO A 11 31.35 58.76 -24.11
C PRO A 11 30.18 59.04 -25.08
N PRO A 12 29.51 58.01 -25.61
CA PRO A 12 28.34 58.15 -26.48
C PRO A 12 27.07 58.57 -25.70
N PRO A 13 26.06 59.16 -26.38
CA PRO A 13 24.88 59.72 -25.74
C PRO A 13 23.89 58.66 -25.23
N LEU A 14 23.23 58.97 -24.11
CA LEU A 14 22.20 58.16 -23.45
C LEU A 14 20.97 57.98 -24.36
N THR A 15 20.53 56.72 -24.50
CA THR A 15 19.23 56.35 -25.08
C THR A 15 18.13 56.47 -24.02
N THR A 16 17.02 57.11 -24.41
CA THR A 16 15.81 57.32 -23.59
C THR A 16 15.02 56.02 -23.37
N PRO A 17 14.37 55.83 -22.21
CA PRO A 17 13.59 54.62 -21.93
C PRO A 17 12.23 54.62 -22.64
N SER A 18 11.85 53.47 -23.19
CA SER A 18 10.54 53.20 -23.81
C SER A 18 9.39 53.24 -22.79
N PRO A 19 8.17 53.64 -23.19
CA PRO A 19 7.01 53.71 -22.29
C PRO A 19 6.48 52.30 -21.93
N PRO A 20 5.80 52.15 -20.78
CA PRO A 20 5.26 50.86 -20.35
C PRO A 20 4.06 50.43 -21.21
N PRO A 21 3.84 49.12 -21.42
CA PRO A 21 2.71 48.65 -22.20
C PRO A 21 1.39 48.87 -21.47
N SER A 22 0.38 49.23 -22.27
CA SER A 22 -1.01 49.51 -21.89
C SER A 22 -1.72 48.31 -21.27
N VAL A 23 -2.41 48.55 -20.14
CA VAL A 23 -3.31 47.63 -19.45
C VAL A 23 -4.53 47.35 -20.32
N GLN A 24 -4.73 46.09 -20.73
CA GLN A 24 -6.00 45.63 -21.32
C GLN A 24 -6.86 44.98 -20.23
N HIS A 25 -8.12 45.41 -20.17
CA HIS A 25 -9.16 44.90 -19.27
C HIS A 25 -9.51 43.43 -19.57
N HIS A 26 -9.75 42.69 -18.50
CA HIS A 26 -10.17 41.29 -18.41
C HIS A 26 -11.27 40.88 -19.39
N GLN A 27 -11.00 39.82 -20.17
CA GLN A 27 -12.00 38.82 -20.53
C GLN A 27 -11.64 37.51 -19.82
N SER A 28 -12.58 36.98 -19.06
CA SER A 28 -12.49 35.74 -18.31
C SER A 28 -12.40 34.54 -19.25
N HIS A 29 -11.20 33.99 -19.42
CA HIS A 29 -10.98 32.68 -20.00
C HIS A 29 -11.12 31.58 -18.92
N PRO A 30 -11.66 30.40 -19.27
CA PRO A 30 -11.90 29.33 -18.31
C PRO A 30 -10.58 28.80 -17.73
N LEU A 31 -10.60 28.60 -16.42
CA LEU A 31 -9.52 28.05 -15.59
C LEU A 31 -8.96 26.77 -16.24
N THR A 32 -7.68 26.82 -16.60
CA THR A 32 -6.87 25.62 -16.87
C THR A 32 -6.71 24.83 -15.56
N PRO A 33 -6.66 23.49 -15.59
CA PRO A 33 -6.47 22.71 -14.37
C PRO A 33 -5.07 23.00 -13.80
N SER A 34 -5.03 23.44 -12.54
CA SER A 34 -3.80 23.65 -11.78
C SER A 34 -3.02 22.34 -11.65
N SER A 35 -1.70 22.47 -11.48
CA SER A 35 -0.76 21.39 -11.19
C SER A 35 -1.13 20.51 -9.99
N SER A 36 -2.06 20.93 -9.13
CA SER A 36 -2.58 20.16 -8.00
C SER A 36 -3.47 18.97 -8.43
N VAL A 37 -4.15 19.06 -9.58
CA VAL A 37 -5.00 17.96 -10.10
C VAL A 37 -4.15 16.76 -10.58
N SER A 38 -2.90 17.00 -10.97
CA SER A 38 -1.94 15.94 -11.31
C SER A 38 -1.46 15.15 -10.10
N GLY A 39 -1.58 15.72 -8.88
CA GLY A 39 -1.28 15.09 -7.60
C GLY A 39 -2.27 13.99 -7.20
N ILE A 40 -3.56 14.19 -7.50
CA ILE A 40 -4.67 13.31 -7.10
C ILE A 40 -4.47 11.85 -7.57
N CYS A 41 -3.80 11.66 -8.71
CA CYS A 41 -3.55 10.36 -9.34
C CYS A 41 -2.30 9.62 -8.77
N LEU A 42 -1.56 10.21 -7.81
CA LEU A 42 -0.36 9.60 -7.22
C LEU A 42 -0.65 8.72 -6.00
N ILE A 43 -1.83 8.82 -5.37
CA ILE A 43 -2.19 7.91 -4.24
C ILE A 43 -2.59 6.51 -4.73
N THR A 44 -3.09 6.43 -5.95
CA THR A 44 -3.25 5.16 -6.71
C THR A 44 -2.00 4.68 -7.39
N GLY A 45 -1.01 5.57 -7.52
CA GLY A 45 0.20 5.31 -8.24
C GLY A 45 0.00 5.06 -9.73
N GLY A 46 -0.18 6.10 -10.55
CA GLY A 46 -0.03 5.95 -12.00
C GLY A 46 0.97 6.95 -12.55
N GLY A 47 2.09 6.52 -13.13
CA GLY A 47 3.17 7.38 -13.60
C GLY A 47 3.98 6.67 -14.68
N GLY A 48 3.78 7.08 -15.93
CA GLY A 48 4.43 6.47 -17.10
C GLY A 48 5.93 6.75 -17.16
N CYS A 49 6.71 5.71 -17.43
CA CYS A 49 8.06 5.80 -18.00
C CYS A 49 8.15 4.82 -19.17
N GLY A 50 8.19 5.35 -20.39
CA GLY A 50 8.34 4.57 -21.61
C GLY A 50 9.77 4.06 -21.79
N GLY A 51 9.90 2.78 -22.12
CA GLY A 51 11.15 2.15 -22.51
C GLY A 51 10.92 0.72 -22.99
N GLY A 52 10.79 0.53 -24.30
CA GLY A 52 10.58 -0.78 -24.92
C GLY A 52 11.84 -1.65 -24.99
N GLY A 53 11.65 -2.98 -24.96
CA GLY A 53 12.70 -3.92 -25.33
C GLY A 53 12.53 -5.38 -24.88
N ALA A 54 12.03 -6.20 -25.81
CA ALA A 54 12.24 -7.64 -26.04
C ALA A 54 11.60 -8.70 -25.10
N ALA A 55 10.78 -9.53 -25.75
CA ALA A 55 9.92 -10.59 -25.20
C ALA A 55 10.62 -11.93 -24.90
N SER A 56 10.06 -12.71 -23.97
CA SER A 56 9.73 -14.14 -24.20
C SER A 56 8.91 -14.79 -23.06
N ILE A 57 7.73 -15.30 -23.48
CA ILE A 57 6.92 -16.43 -22.99
C ILE A 57 6.40 -16.39 -21.54
N VAL A 58 5.20 -15.82 -21.33
CA VAL A 58 4.18 -16.24 -20.33
C VAL A 58 2.77 -15.83 -20.85
N SER A 59 1.72 -16.51 -20.36
CA SER A 59 0.27 -16.35 -20.62
C SER A 59 -0.23 -14.96 -21.04
N SER A 60 -1.25 -14.91 -21.92
CA SER A 60 -1.86 -13.70 -22.50
C SER A 60 -2.10 -12.55 -21.52
N GLU A 61 -1.08 -11.72 -21.30
CA GLU A 61 -1.15 -10.46 -20.58
C GLU A 61 -1.95 -9.49 -21.46
N THR A 62 -2.99 -8.91 -20.88
CA THR A 62 -3.77 -7.87 -21.57
C THR A 62 -3.15 -6.50 -21.30
N GLU A 63 -3.30 -5.53 -22.22
CA GLU A 63 -2.77 -4.16 -22.05
C GLU A 63 -3.20 -3.50 -20.72
N GLY A 64 -4.35 -3.89 -20.16
CA GLY A 64 -4.81 -3.40 -18.86
C GLY A 64 -4.01 -3.94 -17.68
N ASP A 65 -3.49 -5.17 -17.75
CA ASP A 65 -2.75 -5.80 -16.65
C ASP A 65 -1.36 -5.16 -16.48
N GLU A 66 -0.70 -4.76 -17.57
CA GLU A 66 0.59 -4.03 -17.51
C GLU A 66 0.44 -2.69 -16.78
N ALA A 67 -0.63 -1.94 -17.09
CA ALA A 67 -0.92 -0.67 -16.43
C ALA A 67 -1.23 -0.85 -14.94
N VAL A 68 -1.94 -1.92 -14.57
CA VAL A 68 -2.19 -2.27 -13.17
C VAL A 68 -0.89 -2.62 -12.45
N GLN A 69 0.00 -3.40 -13.06
CA GLN A 69 1.30 -3.75 -12.47
C GLN A 69 2.23 -2.54 -12.31
N ALA A 70 2.15 -1.55 -13.21
CA ALA A 70 2.89 -0.30 -13.07
C ALA A 70 2.51 0.47 -11.80
N THR A 71 1.28 0.28 -11.28
CA THR A 71 0.84 0.99 -10.08
C THR A 71 1.63 0.66 -8.82
N ASN A 72 2.23 -0.53 -8.78
CA ASN A 72 3.19 -0.90 -7.74
C ASN A 72 4.40 0.06 -7.69
N ASP A 73 4.97 0.41 -8.85
CA ASP A 73 6.19 1.22 -8.90
C ASP A 73 5.90 2.63 -8.39
N ASP A 74 4.76 3.20 -8.78
CA ASP A 74 4.35 4.52 -8.32
C ASP A 74 4.01 4.56 -6.82
N ALA A 75 3.29 3.55 -6.32
CA ALA A 75 3.01 3.42 -4.89
C ALA A 75 4.31 3.33 -4.09
N SER A 76 5.27 2.55 -4.59
CA SER A 76 6.59 2.41 -3.99
C SER A 76 7.35 3.74 -3.98
N VAL A 77 7.33 4.49 -5.08
CA VAL A 77 7.98 5.81 -5.18
C VAL A 77 7.36 6.81 -4.21
N CYS A 78 6.04 6.83 -4.07
CA CYS A 78 5.35 7.72 -3.12
C CYS A 78 5.65 7.34 -1.66
N LYS A 79 5.60 6.03 -1.33
CA LYS A 79 6.03 5.54 -0.01
C LYS A 79 7.49 5.95 0.28
N ARG A 80 8.40 5.82 -0.70
CA ARG A 80 9.82 6.21 -0.56
C ARG A 80 10.01 7.70 -0.31
N SER A 81 9.26 8.56 -1.01
CA SER A 81 9.26 10.01 -0.79
C SER A 81 8.94 10.34 0.67
N ALA A 82 7.85 9.78 1.20
CA ALA A 82 7.42 10.04 2.56
C ALA A 82 8.38 9.45 3.61
N VAL A 83 8.89 8.23 3.41
CA VAL A 83 9.90 7.62 4.31
C VAL A 83 11.17 8.47 4.38
N GLN A 84 11.65 8.96 3.25
CA GLN A 84 12.88 9.77 3.20
C GLN A 84 12.75 11.06 4.01
N LEU A 85 11.56 11.64 4.05
CA LEU A 85 11.26 12.86 4.81
C LEU A 85 10.95 12.57 6.29
N GLY A 86 10.87 11.29 6.68
CA GLY A 86 10.62 10.89 8.07
C GLY A 86 9.15 10.81 8.44
N TYR A 87 8.23 10.67 7.48
CA TYR A 87 6.81 10.46 7.81
C TYR A 87 6.60 9.16 8.60
N TRP A 88 7.33 8.09 8.28
CA TRP A 88 7.48 6.90 9.12
C TRP A 88 8.86 6.27 8.89
N ASN A 89 9.25 5.36 9.79
CA ASN A 89 10.50 4.64 9.67
C ASN A 89 10.30 3.34 8.87
N ASP A 90 10.99 3.22 7.74
CA ASP A 90 11.08 1.99 6.96
C ASP A 90 12.49 1.84 6.38
N PRO A 91 13.38 1.10 7.04
CA PRO A 91 14.76 0.93 6.58
C PRO A 91 14.88 -0.06 5.40
N PHE A 92 13.78 -0.73 5.00
CA PHE A 92 13.79 -1.81 4.03
C PHE A 92 13.32 -1.36 2.64
N LEU A 93 12.42 -0.39 2.57
CA LEU A 93 11.81 0.06 1.30
C LEU A 93 12.83 0.51 0.26
N GLN A 94 13.95 1.09 0.71
CA GLN A 94 15.07 1.49 -0.15
C GLN A 94 15.68 0.34 -0.97
N TYR A 95 15.49 -0.92 -0.56
CA TYR A 95 16.06 -2.08 -1.25
C TYR A 95 15.21 -2.61 -2.42
N PHE A 96 13.95 -2.17 -2.52
CA PHE A 96 13.01 -2.64 -3.54
C PHE A 96 12.85 -1.68 -4.73
N MET A 97 13.61 -0.59 -4.74
CA MET A 97 13.56 0.41 -5.81
C MET A 97 14.96 0.84 -6.21
N ARG A 98 15.11 1.12 -7.50
CA ARG A 98 16.32 1.72 -8.08
C ARG A 98 16.04 3.15 -8.51
N GLY A 99 17.09 3.95 -8.63
CA GLY A 99 16.99 5.32 -9.13
C GLY A 99 16.81 6.39 -8.05
N PRO A 100 16.77 7.67 -8.48
CA PRO A 100 16.74 8.82 -7.61
C PRO A 100 15.43 8.89 -6.82
N ILE A 101 15.49 9.53 -5.66
CA ILE A 101 14.31 9.83 -4.85
C ILE A 101 13.54 10.96 -5.54
N VAL A 102 12.27 10.71 -5.83
CA VAL A 102 11.35 11.71 -6.41
C VAL A 102 10.47 12.24 -5.29
N ARG A 103 10.62 13.53 -4.96
CA ARG A 103 9.74 14.18 -3.97
C ARG A 103 8.31 14.26 -4.50
N LYS A 104 7.35 14.06 -3.59
CA LYS A 104 5.92 14.25 -3.82
C LYS A 104 5.40 15.43 -3.00
N ALA A 105 4.25 15.96 -3.42
CA ALA A 105 3.60 17.07 -2.73
C ALA A 105 3.19 16.68 -1.29
N PRO A 106 3.12 17.64 -0.34
CA PRO A 106 2.85 17.35 1.07
C PRO A 106 1.55 16.57 1.31
N GLU A 107 0.48 16.88 0.56
CA GLU A 107 -0.80 16.17 0.65
C GLU A 107 -0.69 14.70 0.25
N ILE A 108 0.20 14.36 -0.69
CA ILE A 108 0.48 12.99 -1.09
C ILE A 108 1.27 12.26 -0.01
N ASN A 109 2.33 12.89 0.52
CA ASN A 109 3.12 12.28 1.60
C ASN A 109 2.26 12.05 2.86
N ARG A 110 1.42 13.02 3.24
CA ARG A 110 0.45 12.92 4.35
C ARG A 110 -0.59 11.83 4.10
N GLY A 111 -1.08 11.68 2.86
CA GLY A 111 -2.00 10.60 2.50
C GLY A 111 -1.38 9.22 2.60
N TYR A 112 -0.16 9.03 2.08
CA TYR A 112 0.56 7.75 2.24
C TYR A 112 0.91 7.46 3.69
N PHE A 113 1.24 8.49 4.50
CA PHE A 113 1.41 8.32 5.93
C PHE A 113 0.12 7.82 6.59
N ALA A 114 -1.02 8.48 6.37
CA ALA A 114 -2.31 8.09 6.96
C ALA A 114 -2.71 6.67 6.55
N ARG A 115 -2.54 6.33 5.27
CA ARG A 115 -2.74 4.99 4.69
C ARG A 115 -1.89 3.94 5.40
N THR A 116 -0.57 4.13 5.42
CA THR A 116 0.36 3.17 6.04
C THR A 116 0.15 3.07 7.55
N PHE A 117 -0.12 4.18 8.24
CA PHE A 117 -0.39 4.21 9.67
C PHE A 117 -1.68 3.45 10.02
N GLY A 118 -2.79 3.73 9.33
CA GLY A 118 -4.08 3.10 9.59
C GLY A 118 -4.02 1.58 9.41
N ILE A 119 -3.45 1.12 8.30
CA ILE A 119 -3.26 -0.31 8.02
C ILE A 119 -2.37 -0.96 9.09
N TYR A 120 -1.21 -0.35 9.38
CA TYR A 120 -0.29 -0.90 10.37
C TYR A 120 -0.96 -1.00 11.75
N LYS A 121 -1.64 0.05 12.20
CA LYS A 121 -2.36 0.09 13.48
C LYS A 121 -3.43 -1.01 13.57
N LEU A 122 -4.18 -1.28 12.50
CA LEU A 122 -5.17 -2.37 12.47
C LEU A 122 -4.52 -3.74 12.58
N ILE A 123 -3.40 -3.97 11.88
CA ILE A 123 -2.65 -5.22 11.98
C ILE A 123 -2.14 -5.40 13.40
N LEU A 124 -1.58 -4.35 14.01
CA LEU A 124 -1.12 -4.40 15.41
C LEU A 124 -2.26 -4.71 16.39
N LYS A 125 -3.40 -4.01 16.25
CA LYS A 125 -4.57 -4.23 17.11
C LYS A 125 -5.13 -5.64 16.95
N THR A 126 -5.15 -6.18 15.74
CA THR A 126 -5.61 -7.55 15.48
C THR A 126 -4.69 -8.56 16.14
N LEU A 127 -3.37 -8.40 15.97
CA LEU A 127 -2.38 -9.28 16.59
C LEU A 127 -2.41 -9.18 18.11
N GLU A 128 -2.58 -7.97 18.67
CA GLU A 128 -2.79 -7.77 20.10
C GLU A 128 -4.06 -8.46 20.59
N GLN A 129 -5.19 -8.27 19.91
CA GLN A 129 -6.46 -8.89 20.26
C GLN A 129 -6.37 -10.43 20.30
N ILE A 130 -5.70 -11.03 19.31
CA ILE A 130 -5.45 -12.48 19.29
C ILE A 130 -4.53 -12.88 20.45
N ALA A 131 -3.49 -12.10 20.74
CA ALA A 131 -2.52 -12.40 21.79
C ALA A 131 -3.08 -12.26 23.21
N THR A 132 -4.06 -11.38 23.41
CA THR A 132 -4.72 -11.17 24.72
C THR A 132 -5.95 -12.04 24.92
N SER A 133 -6.39 -12.79 23.90
CA SER A 133 -7.49 -13.73 24.03
C SER A 133 -7.14 -14.86 24.99
N ASP A 134 -8.08 -15.25 25.85
CA ASP A 134 -7.96 -16.45 26.70
C ASP A 134 -8.06 -17.75 25.88
N VAL A 135 -8.39 -17.65 24.59
CA VAL A 135 -8.50 -18.79 23.67
C VAL A 135 -7.13 -19.15 23.09
N VAL A 136 -6.59 -20.27 23.53
CA VAL A 136 -5.36 -20.89 23.01
C VAL A 136 -5.70 -21.82 21.85
N TYR A 137 -5.16 -21.58 20.65
CA TYR A 137 -5.32 -22.48 19.51
C TYR A 137 -3.98 -23.05 19.05
N ILE A 138 -3.71 -24.29 19.45
CA ILE A 138 -2.58 -25.10 18.97
C ILE A 138 -3.08 -25.96 17.80
N PRO A 139 -2.45 -25.90 16.61
CA PRO A 139 -2.86 -26.69 15.47
C PRO A 139 -2.93 -28.18 15.80
N LYS A 140 -3.99 -28.86 15.35
CA LYS A 140 -4.10 -30.33 15.44
C LYS A 140 -3.12 -30.99 14.47
N GLY A 141 -1.89 -31.24 14.91
CA GLY A 141 -0.98 -32.21 14.30
C GLY A 141 0.41 -31.68 13.95
N GLU A 142 1.38 -32.01 14.80
CA GLU A 142 2.54 -32.83 14.44
C GLU A 142 3.14 -33.36 15.76
N GLY A 143 3.26 -34.68 15.89
CA GLY A 143 3.75 -35.32 17.10
C GLY A 143 5.18 -34.90 17.43
N ASN A 144 5.45 -34.71 18.73
CA ASN A 144 6.78 -34.67 19.33
C ASN A 144 7.87 -33.87 18.60
N ARG A 145 7.81 -32.54 18.70
CA ARG A 145 9.04 -31.72 18.77
C ARG A 145 9.03 -30.88 20.04
N SER A 146 9.37 -31.52 21.15
CA SER A 146 9.68 -30.80 22.40
C SER A 146 11.06 -30.17 22.27
N ARG A 147 11.15 -28.83 22.32
CA ARG A 147 12.03 -28.05 23.23
C ARG A 147 12.27 -26.61 22.73
N SER A 148 11.37 -25.72 23.15
CA SER A 148 11.75 -24.41 23.68
C SER A 148 10.70 -24.04 24.73
N ASN A 149 11.12 -23.58 25.91
CA ASN A 149 10.29 -23.18 27.04
C ASN A 149 9.53 -21.86 26.79
N SER A 150 9.15 -21.57 25.54
CA SER A 150 8.27 -20.45 25.18
C SER A 150 6.94 -21.03 24.76
N VAL A 151 5.92 -20.86 25.60
CA VAL A 151 4.55 -21.26 25.30
C VAL A 151 4.00 -20.22 24.32
N CYS A 152 4.32 -20.35 23.03
CA CYS A 152 3.55 -19.66 21.99
C CYS A 152 2.24 -20.43 21.86
N GLU A 153 1.15 -19.79 22.29
CA GLU A 153 -0.17 -20.39 22.50
C GLU A 153 -1.00 -20.39 21.21
N THR A 154 -0.83 -19.40 20.34
CA THR A 154 -1.64 -19.24 19.13
C THR A 154 -0.79 -18.87 17.91
N GLU A 155 -0.90 -19.67 16.85
CA GLU A 155 -0.31 -19.35 15.54
C GLU A 155 -1.25 -18.45 14.74
N VAL A 156 -0.67 -17.45 14.06
CA VAL A 156 -1.40 -16.49 13.22
C VAL A 156 -0.74 -16.40 11.85
N GLN A 157 -1.55 -16.18 10.83
CA GLN A 157 -1.06 -15.97 9.46
C GLN A 157 -1.40 -14.56 8.97
N ILE A 158 -0.56 -14.02 8.10
CA ILE A 158 -0.83 -12.76 7.40
C ILE A 158 -0.70 -13.01 5.91
N ILE A 159 -1.73 -12.68 5.13
CA ILE A 159 -1.75 -12.83 3.67
C ILE A 159 -1.98 -11.46 3.05
N ASN A 160 -0.97 -10.95 2.36
CA ASN A 160 -0.95 -9.65 1.71
C ASN A 160 -1.22 -9.83 0.21
N LEU A 161 -2.42 -9.46 -0.21
CA LEU A 161 -2.95 -9.60 -1.57
C LEU A 161 -2.58 -8.36 -2.38
N GLY A 162 -2.01 -8.56 -3.57
CA GLY A 162 -1.45 -7.48 -4.39
C GLY A 162 -0.32 -6.76 -3.65
N CYS A 163 0.62 -7.54 -3.11
CA CYS A 163 1.60 -7.04 -2.14
C CYS A 163 2.56 -5.98 -2.69
N GLY A 164 2.74 -5.92 -4.02
CA GLY A 164 3.75 -5.08 -4.64
C GLY A 164 5.12 -5.24 -3.97
N PHE A 165 5.81 -4.14 -3.73
CA PHE A 165 7.07 -4.08 -2.98
C PHE A 165 6.88 -3.73 -1.50
N ASP A 166 5.73 -4.06 -0.90
CA ASP A 166 5.49 -3.80 0.51
C ASP A 166 6.52 -4.52 1.41
N THR A 167 6.85 -3.85 2.51
CA THR A 167 7.93 -4.20 3.45
C THR A 167 7.43 -4.63 4.83
N LEU A 168 6.11 -4.77 5.00
CA LEU A 168 5.45 -5.00 6.29
C LEU A 168 6.06 -6.18 7.05
N TYR A 169 6.39 -7.29 6.37
CA TYR A 169 7.06 -8.44 7.00
C TYR A 169 8.34 -8.01 7.75
N TRP A 170 9.25 -7.32 7.07
CA TRP A 170 10.50 -6.87 7.68
C TRP A 170 10.27 -5.81 8.77
N ARG A 171 9.29 -4.91 8.57
CA ARG A 171 8.93 -3.91 9.58
C ARG A 171 8.42 -4.57 10.88
N LEU A 172 7.54 -5.57 10.77
CA LEU A 172 7.05 -6.33 11.93
C LEU A 172 8.17 -7.10 12.63
N LYS A 173 9.10 -7.71 11.89
CA LYS A 173 10.26 -8.42 12.45
C LYS A 173 11.24 -7.50 13.18
N ASN A 174 11.40 -6.28 12.68
CA ASN A 174 12.34 -5.29 13.24
C ASN A 174 11.78 -4.51 14.43
N ASP A 175 10.46 -4.49 14.61
CA ASP A 175 9.82 -3.80 15.73
C ASP A 175 9.98 -4.60 17.03
N ARG A 176 10.84 -4.09 17.92
CA ARG A 176 11.16 -4.76 19.20
C ARG A 176 10.00 -4.72 20.19
N ASN A 177 9.24 -3.63 20.20
CA ASN A 177 8.10 -3.47 21.11
C ASN A 177 7.02 -4.51 20.80
N ILE A 178 6.87 -4.83 19.51
CA ILE A 178 5.98 -5.87 19.03
C ILE A 178 6.40 -7.27 19.52
N ARG A 179 7.68 -7.62 19.41
CA ARG A 179 8.19 -8.95 19.81
C ARG A 179 7.97 -9.25 21.30
N GLU A 180 8.03 -8.22 22.14
CA GLU A 180 7.81 -8.36 23.59
C GLU A 180 6.31 -8.43 23.94
N ARG A 181 5.47 -7.60 23.31
CA ARG A 181 4.03 -7.54 23.59
C ARG A 181 3.26 -8.78 23.15
N TRP A 182 3.77 -9.51 22.17
CA TRP A 182 3.08 -10.62 21.52
C TRP A 182 3.74 -11.97 21.78
N SER A 183 4.39 -12.12 22.94
CA SER A 183 5.09 -13.36 23.33
C SER A 183 4.21 -14.62 23.31
N LYS A 184 2.88 -14.46 23.33
CA LYS A 184 1.89 -15.55 23.23
C LYS A 184 1.49 -15.94 21.81
N ILE A 185 1.76 -15.11 20.81
CA ILE A 185 1.44 -15.43 19.42
C ILE A 185 2.70 -15.61 18.59
N ARG A 186 2.57 -16.39 17.53
CA ARG A 186 3.61 -16.53 16.52
C ARG A 186 3.00 -16.32 15.15
N ILE A 187 3.57 -15.41 14.37
CA ILE A 187 3.27 -15.32 12.94
C ILE A 187 3.93 -16.56 12.30
N SER A 188 3.13 -17.59 12.01
CA SER A 188 3.62 -18.86 11.46
C SER A 188 3.82 -18.80 9.95
N SER A 189 3.07 -17.93 9.26
CA SER A 189 3.20 -17.70 7.83
C SER A 189 2.83 -16.27 7.46
N PHE A 190 3.73 -15.57 6.77
CA PHE A 190 3.47 -14.32 6.09
C PHE A 190 3.56 -14.55 4.58
N VAL A 191 2.46 -14.36 3.86
CA VAL A 191 2.38 -14.67 2.42
C VAL A 191 2.10 -13.40 1.63
N ASP A 192 3.06 -13.03 0.80
CA ASP A 192 2.92 -11.98 -0.21
C ASP A 192 2.42 -12.59 -1.52
N VAL A 193 1.34 -12.06 -2.07
CA VAL A 193 0.69 -12.54 -3.29
C VAL A 193 0.59 -11.41 -4.29
N ASP A 194 1.07 -11.60 -5.52
CA ASP A 194 0.95 -10.63 -6.62
C ASP A 194 1.07 -11.33 -7.97
N PHE A 195 0.93 -10.59 -9.07
CA PHE A 195 1.21 -11.12 -10.41
C PHE A 195 2.64 -11.69 -10.49
N PRO A 196 2.86 -12.78 -11.25
CA PRO A 196 4.19 -13.39 -11.41
C PRO A 196 5.29 -12.41 -11.85
N SER A 197 4.95 -11.41 -12.66
CA SER A 197 5.85 -10.35 -13.11
C SER A 197 6.29 -9.42 -11.96
N THR A 198 5.38 -9.02 -11.08
CA THR A 198 5.67 -8.22 -9.87
C THR A 198 6.49 -9.04 -8.88
N THR A 199 6.05 -10.27 -8.57
CA THR A 199 6.76 -11.11 -7.60
C THR A 199 8.15 -11.49 -8.09
N MET A 200 8.35 -11.72 -9.40
CA MET A 200 9.68 -11.91 -9.98
C MET A 200 10.63 -10.75 -9.64
N ARG A 201 10.17 -9.49 -9.77
CA ARG A 201 10.97 -8.32 -9.40
C ARG A 201 11.25 -8.30 -7.89
N LYS A 202 10.24 -8.55 -7.05
CA LYS A 202 10.39 -8.58 -5.60
C LYS A 202 11.39 -9.65 -5.14
N VAL A 203 11.26 -10.87 -5.66
CA VAL A 203 12.18 -11.98 -5.41
C VAL A 203 13.60 -11.62 -5.86
N HIS A 204 13.76 -10.99 -7.02
CA HIS A 204 15.06 -10.51 -7.47
C HIS A 204 15.70 -9.51 -6.49
N TYR A 205 14.94 -8.55 -5.96
CA TYR A 205 15.46 -7.61 -4.97
C TYR A 205 15.89 -8.30 -3.67
N ILE A 206 15.07 -9.22 -3.16
CA ILE A 206 15.37 -9.97 -1.92
C ILE A 206 16.61 -10.83 -2.12
N LYS A 207 16.65 -11.64 -3.18
CA LYS A 207 17.77 -12.56 -3.46
C LYS A 207 19.12 -11.85 -3.57
N ASN A 208 19.13 -10.60 -4.03
CA ASN A 208 20.35 -9.82 -4.21
C ASN A 208 20.67 -8.88 -3.04
N ASN A 209 19.95 -8.97 -1.92
CA ASN A 209 20.15 -8.10 -0.77
C ASN A 209 20.36 -8.90 0.53
N LYS A 210 21.57 -8.77 1.10
CA LYS A 210 21.96 -9.48 2.32
C LYS A 210 21.12 -9.08 3.54
N ALA A 211 20.71 -7.82 3.66
CA ALA A 211 19.92 -7.36 4.81
C ALA A 211 18.51 -7.96 4.79
N LEU A 212 17.89 -8.06 3.60
CA LEU A 212 16.59 -8.70 3.44
C LEU A 212 16.68 -10.22 3.71
N LEU A 213 17.68 -10.91 3.15
CA LEU A 213 17.90 -12.35 3.36
C LEU A 213 18.23 -12.69 4.82
N ALA A 214 19.01 -11.85 5.51
CA ALA A 214 19.35 -12.08 6.91
C ALA A 214 18.12 -12.17 7.83
N THR A 215 17.03 -11.47 7.48
CA THR A 215 15.77 -11.56 8.24
C THR A 215 15.07 -12.90 8.05
N LEU A 216 15.23 -13.53 6.87
CA LEU A 216 14.62 -14.81 6.50
C LEU A 216 15.41 -16.03 7.03
N ASN A 217 16.72 -15.88 7.23
CA ASN A 217 17.64 -16.96 7.63
C ASN A 217 17.69 -17.24 9.14
N ASN A 218 16.72 -16.79 9.93
CA ASN A 218 16.84 -16.79 11.40
C ASN A 218 16.54 -18.14 12.08
N ASP A 219 15.98 -19.13 11.38
CA ASP A 219 15.41 -20.35 12.01
C ASP A 219 15.89 -21.68 11.39
N ASP A 220 17.12 -21.75 10.86
CA ASP A 220 17.75 -22.94 10.25
C ASP A 220 16.97 -23.62 9.10
N GLY A 221 15.87 -23.02 8.64
CA GLY A 221 15.07 -23.50 7.52
C GLY A 221 15.72 -23.26 6.16
N GLU A 222 15.57 -24.21 5.23
CA GLU A 222 16.02 -24.04 3.86
C GLU A 222 15.16 -22.98 3.14
N ILE A 223 15.80 -22.00 2.51
CA ILE A 223 15.10 -21.04 1.65
C ILE A 223 15.07 -21.58 0.22
N SER A 224 13.88 -21.84 -0.28
CA SER A 224 13.64 -22.18 -1.69
C SER A 224 13.29 -20.92 -2.48
N ILE A 225 14.08 -20.61 -3.51
CA ILE A 225 13.88 -19.41 -4.35
C ILE A 225 13.76 -19.83 -5.82
N SER A 226 12.61 -19.55 -6.43
CA SER A 226 12.38 -19.69 -7.86
C SER A 226 12.44 -18.33 -8.56
N LYS A 227 12.05 -18.26 -9.85
CA LYS A 227 12.05 -17.00 -10.60
C LYS A 227 11.01 -16.00 -10.06
N PHE A 228 9.86 -16.47 -9.60
CA PHE A 228 8.71 -15.64 -9.19
C PHE A 228 8.07 -16.09 -7.87
N GLU A 229 8.65 -17.08 -7.19
CA GLU A 229 8.24 -17.55 -5.88
C GLU A 229 9.44 -17.62 -4.94
N LEU A 230 9.19 -17.43 -3.65
CA LEU A 230 10.16 -17.58 -2.58
C LEU A 230 9.45 -18.24 -1.42
N ASN A 231 10.05 -19.27 -0.82
CA ASN A 231 9.56 -19.93 0.37
C ASN A 231 10.69 -20.00 1.38
N ALA A 232 10.50 -19.32 2.51
CA ALA A 232 11.33 -19.42 3.70
C ALA A 232 10.49 -20.03 4.84
N PHE A 233 11.03 -20.01 6.06
CA PHE A 233 10.38 -20.63 7.23
C PHE A 233 9.02 -20.02 7.58
N ASP A 234 8.91 -18.69 7.59
CA ASP A 234 7.68 -17.97 7.97
C ASP A 234 7.31 -16.85 6.98
N TYR A 235 7.95 -16.84 5.80
CA TYR A 235 7.71 -15.85 4.75
C TYR A 235 7.69 -16.49 3.38
N HIS A 236 6.66 -16.19 2.61
CA HIS A 236 6.40 -16.76 1.31
C HIS A 236 6.03 -15.66 0.30
N ILE A 237 6.44 -15.84 -0.95
CA ILE A 237 6.00 -15.03 -2.09
C ILE A 237 5.40 -15.96 -3.12
N ILE A 238 4.18 -15.66 -3.55
CA ILE A 238 3.42 -16.43 -4.52
C ILE A 238 3.07 -15.54 -5.72
N GLY A 239 3.58 -15.91 -6.90
CA GLY A 239 3.19 -15.28 -8.16
C GLY A 239 1.90 -15.90 -8.71
N THR A 240 0.76 -15.24 -8.61
CA THR A 240 -0.54 -15.72 -9.12
C THR A 240 -1.44 -14.56 -9.50
N ASP A 241 -2.31 -14.76 -10.48
CA ASP A 241 -3.42 -13.85 -10.72
C ASP A 241 -4.51 -14.10 -9.66
N LEU A 242 -4.89 -13.06 -8.91
CA LEU A 242 -5.95 -13.15 -7.89
C LEU A 242 -7.33 -13.43 -8.48
N ARG A 243 -7.52 -13.24 -9.80
CA ARG A 243 -8.75 -13.58 -10.53
C ARG A 243 -8.86 -15.09 -10.78
N ASP A 244 -7.74 -15.83 -10.79
CA ASP A 244 -7.74 -17.29 -10.88
C ASP A 244 -7.81 -17.90 -9.47
N ILE A 245 -9.04 -18.05 -8.98
CA ILE A 245 -9.28 -18.49 -7.61
C ILE A 245 -8.78 -19.91 -7.32
N ASN A 246 -8.77 -20.78 -8.34
CA ASN A 246 -8.29 -22.15 -8.20
C ASN A 246 -6.77 -22.16 -8.04
N GLN A 247 -6.06 -21.37 -8.85
CA GLN A 247 -4.61 -21.23 -8.72
C GLN A 247 -4.23 -20.57 -7.40
N PHE A 248 -4.93 -19.51 -7.00
CA PHE A 248 -4.74 -18.85 -5.70
C PHE A 248 -4.85 -19.84 -4.54
N GLY A 249 -5.96 -20.57 -4.45
CA GLY A 249 -6.18 -21.54 -3.37
C GLY A 249 -5.18 -22.68 -3.36
N SER A 250 -4.85 -23.24 -4.53
CA SER A 250 -3.83 -24.30 -4.68
C SER A 250 -2.46 -23.83 -4.20
N LYS A 251 -2.04 -22.63 -4.58
CA LYS A 251 -0.72 -22.10 -4.21
C LYS A 251 -0.62 -21.76 -2.72
N LEU A 252 -1.68 -21.24 -2.10
CA LEU A 252 -1.72 -21.07 -0.64
C LEU A 252 -1.54 -22.41 0.08
N ALA A 253 -2.25 -23.46 -0.35
CA ALA A 253 -2.09 -24.79 0.24
C ALA A 253 -0.66 -25.33 0.06
N ASN A 254 -0.06 -25.13 -1.12
CA ASN A 254 1.28 -25.62 -1.44
C ASN A 254 2.40 -24.92 -0.65
N CYS A 255 2.25 -23.65 -0.28
CA CYS A 255 3.22 -22.95 0.58
C CYS A 255 2.99 -23.22 2.08
N GLY A 256 2.01 -24.04 2.43
CA GLY A 256 1.80 -24.52 3.80
C GLY A 256 0.79 -23.72 4.63
N VAL A 257 0.03 -22.79 4.01
CA VAL A 257 -1.03 -22.05 4.70
C VAL A 257 -2.07 -23.00 5.27
N LYS A 258 -2.43 -22.79 6.52
CA LYS A 258 -3.42 -23.56 7.27
C LYS A 258 -4.73 -22.79 7.34
N PHE A 259 -5.75 -23.29 6.67
CA PHE A 259 -7.07 -22.65 6.56
C PHE A 259 -7.84 -22.58 7.90
N ASP A 260 -7.44 -23.39 8.88
CA ASP A 260 -8.01 -23.43 10.21
C ASP A 260 -7.33 -22.48 11.21
N LEU A 261 -6.30 -21.72 10.82
CA LEU A 261 -5.65 -20.74 11.69
C LEU A 261 -6.26 -19.33 11.57
N PRO A 262 -6.21 -18.51 12.66
CA PRO A 262 -6.49 -17.08 12.58
C PRO A 262 -5.64 -16.42 11.49
N THR A 263 -6.30 -15.78 10.53
CA THR A 263 -5.62 -15.24 9.34
C THR A 263 -6.02 -13.79 9.09
N ILE A 264 -5.02 -12.91 8.99
CA ILE A 264 -5.19 -11.51 8.63
C ILE A 264 -4.96 -11.38 7.13
N PHE A 265 -5.95 -10.88 6.40
CA PHE A 265 -5.81 -10.52 4.99
C PHE A 265 -5.61 -9.01 4.85
N LEU A 266 -4.72 -8.63 3.94
CA LEU A 266 -4.51 -7.23 3.55
C LEU A 266 -4.72 -7.08 2.04
N SER A 267 -5.51 -6.08 1.66
CA SER A 267 -5.60 -5.57 0.29
C SER A 267 -5.43 -4.06 0.33
N GLU A 268 -4.33 -3.56 -0.23
CA GLU A 268 -3.95 -2.14 -0.18
C GLU A 268 -3.96 -1.54 -1.59
N CYS A 269 -5.10 -0.97 -2.00
CA CYS A 269 -5.43 -0.54 -3.37
C CYS A 269 -5.34 -1.70 -4.38
N VAL A 270 -6.11 -2.77 -4.18
CA VAL A 270 -6.02 -3.96 -5.04
C VAL A 270 -7.37 -4.38 -5.61
N LEU A 271 -8.40 -4.54 -4.78
CA LEU A 271 -9.70 -5.03 -5.25
C LEU A 271 -10.33 -4.10 -6.30
N VAL A 272 -10.09 -2.79 -6.21
CA VAL A 272 -10.56 -1.79 -7.18
C VAL A 272 -10.04 -2.00 -8.62
N TYR A 273 -8.91 -2.70 -8.81
CA TYR A 273 -8.37 -3.02 -10.15
C TYR A 273 -9.02 -4.26 -10.77
N MET A 274 -9.68 -5.08 -9.97
CA MET A 274 -10.43 -6.25 -10.42
C MET A 274 -11.87 -5.84 -10.74
N ASP A 275 -12.49 -6.48 -11.73
CA ASP A 275 -13.93 -6.31 -11.92
C ASP A 275 -14.73 -6.81 -10.69
N THR A 276 -15.98 -6.36 -10.60
CA THR A 276 -16.83 -6.64 -9.43
C THR A 276 -17.09 -8.13 -9.21
N LYS A 277 -17.15 -8.94 -10.27
CA LYS A 277 -17.34 -10.38 -10.19
C LYS A 277 -16.08 -11.08 -9.68
N SER A 278 -14.91 -10.72 -10.21
CA SER A 278 -13.64 -11.31 -9.79
C SER A 278 -13.32 -11.00 -8.33
N SER A 279 -13.47 -9.73 -7.91
CA SER A 279 -13.24 -9.35 -6.51
C SER A 279 -14.26 -9.98 -5.55
N ALA A 280 -15.54 -10.07 -5.93
CA ALA A 280 -16.54 -10.78 -5.12
C ALA A 280 -16.25 -12.29 -5.00
N THR A 281 -15.75 -12.92 -6.07
CA THR A 281 -15.34 -14.34 -6.06
C THR A 281 -14.20 -14.57 -5.08
N LEU A 282 -13.18 -13.69 -5.09
CA LEU A 282 -12.06 -13.75 -4.15
C LEU A 282 -12.53 -13.60 -2.70
N LEU A 283 -13.31 -12.55 -2.41
CA LEU A 283 -13.82 -12.29 -1.05
C LEU A 283 -14.69 -13.44 -0.52
N LYS A 284 -15.52 -14.02 -1.37
CA LYS A 284 -16.37 -15.16 -1.03
C LYS A 284 -15.56 -16.43 -0.78
N TRP A 285 -14.58 -16.70 -1.64
CA TRP A 285 -13.73 -17.86 -1.44
C TRP A 285 -12.96 -17.77 -0.11
N ILE A 286 -12.43 -16.58 0.23
CA ILE A 286 -11.74 -16.37 1.51
C ILE A 286 -12.69 -16.62 2.69
N SER A 287 -13.91 -16.07 2.66
CA SER A 287 -14.87 -16.23 3.77
C SER A 287 -15.30 -17.68 3.98
N GLU A 288 -15.40 -18.48 2.90
CA GLU A 288 -15.77 -19.89 2.94
C GLU A 288 -14.64 -20.80 3.47
N HIS A 289 -13.37 -20.43 3.23
CA HIS A 289 -12.22 -21.27 3.57
C HIS A 289 -11.58 -20.90 4.92
N PHE A 290 -11.59 -19.62 5.31
CA PHE A 290 -10.98 -19.13 6.56
C PHE A 290 -12.03 -18.73 7.58
N ARG A 291 -12.33 -19.64 8.50
CA ARG A 291 -13.43 -19.47 9.49
C ARG A 291 -13.15 -18.42 10.56
N THR A 292 -11.87 -18.14 10.84
CA THR A 292 -11.44 -17.06 11.71
C THR A 292 -10.48 -16.18 10.92
N SER A 293 -10.98 -15.06 10.43
CA SER A 293 -10.20 -14.15 9.60
C SER A 293 -10.63 -12.70 9.77
N LEU A 294 -9.67 -11.80 9.57
CA LEU A 294 -9.90 -10.35 9.51
C LEU A 294 -9.29 -9.81 8.23
N PHE A 295 -10.08 -9.09 7.44
CA PHE A 295 -9.67 -8.53 6.15
C PHE A 295 -9.59 -7.02 6.24
N VAL A 296 -8.40 -6.46 6.03
CA VAL A 296 -8.16 -5.03 5.92
C VAL A 296 -8.13 -4.64 4.44
N ASN A 297 -9.07 -3.80 4.02
CA ASN A 297 -9.12 -3.24 2.67
C ASN A 297 -8.90 -1.74 2.72
N TYR A 298 -7.92 -1.23 1.99
CA TYR A 298 -7.75 0.20 1.73
C TYR A 298 -7.95 0.46 0.25
N GLU A 299 -8.88 1.33 -0.13
CA GLU A 299 -9.07 1.77 -1.53
C GLU A 299 -10.01 2.98 -1.57
N GLN A 300 -10.49 3.34 -2.76
CA GLN A 300 -11.34 4.50 -2.97
C GLN A 300 -12.74 4.34 -2.36
N VAL A 301 -13.35 5.49 -2.08
CA VAL A 301 -14.75 5.62 -1.69
C VAL A 301 -15.30 6.94 -2.23
N ASN A 302 -16.62 7.15 -2.16
CA ASN A 302 -17.27 8.39 -2.59
C ASN A 302 -17.04 8.71 -4.07
N MET A 303 -16.91 7.68 -4.92
CA MET A 303 -16.51 7.80 -6.32
C MET A 303 -17.64 8.26 -7.27
N THR A 304 -18.52 9.15 -6.83
CA THR A 304 -19.68 9.63 -7.62
C THR A 304 -19.78 11.14 -7.79
N ASP A 305 -18.87 11.90 -7.17
CA ASP A 305 -18.86 13.35 -7.30
C ASP A 305 -17.91 13.85 -8.41
N ARG A 306 -17.81 15.18 -8.56
CA ARG A 306 -16.96 15.79 -9.58
C ARG A 306 -15.47 15.57 -9.33
N PHE A 307 -15.04 15.42 -8.08
CA PHE A 307 -13.64 15.10 -7.77
C PHE A 307 -13.32 13.68 -8.23
N ALA A 308 -14.21 12.74 -7.95
CA ALA A 308 -14.10 11.36 -8.44
C ALA A 308 -14.08 11.28 -9.97
N GLU A 309 -14.93 12.03 -10.69
CA GLU A 309 -14.89 12.10 -12.15
C GLU A 309 -13.51 12.54 -12.66
N VAL A 310 -12.93 13.58 -12.06
CA VAL A 310 -11.58 14.06 -12.41
C VAL A 310 -10.52 12.99 -12.12
N MET A 311 -10.61 12.33 -10.96
CA MET A 311 -9.71 11.24 -10.58
C MET A 311 -9.76 10.07 -11.58
N LEU A 312 -10.97 9.62 -11.95
CA LEU A 312 -11.18 8.53 -12.89
C LEU A 312 -10.69 8.86 -14.30
N ASN A 313 -10.93 10.09 -14.76
CA ASN A 313 -10.42 10.56 -16.06
C ASN A 313 -8.89 10.57 -16.07
N ASN A 314 -8.26 11.05 -14.99
CA ASN A 314 -6.80 11.07 -14.86
C ASN A 314 -6.17 9.68 -14.87
N LEU A 315 -6.81 8.70 -14.23
CA LEU A 315 -6.36 7.31 -14.22
C LEU A 315 -6.53 6.65 -15.60
N THR A 316 -7.69 6.86 -16.22
CA THR A 316 -8.00 6.33 -17.56
C THR A 316 -7.03 6.86 -18.61
N MET A 317 -6.67 8.15 -18.57
CA MET A 317 -5.65 8.73 -19.46
C MET A 317 -4.26 8.10 -19.30
N ARG A 318 -3.98 7.45 -18.17
CA ARG A 318 -2.73 6.72 -17.89
C ARG A 318 -2.84 5.22 -18.16
N GLY A 319 -3.94 4.77 -18.79
CA GLY A 319 -4.20 3.35 -19.05
C GLY A 319 -4.66 2.56 -17.82
N CYS A 320 -4.81 3.20 -16.66
CA CYS A 320 -5.22 2.54 -15.43
C CYS A 320 -6.75 2.67 -15.26
N ARG A 321 -7.50 1.63 -15.63
CA ARG A 321 -8.95 1.60 -15.41
C ARG A 321 -9.27 0.96 -14.05
N LEU A 322 -10.07 1.63 -13.25
CA LEU A 322 -10.63 1.08 -12.01
C LEU A 322 -11.83 0.19 -12.34
N ALA A 323 -11.58 -1.10 -12.60
CA ALA A 323 -12.63 -2.06 -12.99
C ALA A 323 -13.66 -2.32 -11.89
N GLY A 324 -13.28 -2.14 -10.62
CA GLY A 324 -14.13 -2.36 -9.44
C GLY A 324 -14.75 -1.09 -8.86
N VAL A 325 -14.72 0.03 -9.60
CA VAL A 325 -15.18 1.35 -9.10
C VAL A 325 -16.64 1.35 -8.61
N GLU A 326 -17.48 0.44 -9.11
CA GLU A 326 -18.88 0.32 -8.67
C GLU A 326 -19.00 0.07 -7.16
N TYR A 327 -18.06 -0.66 -6.55
CA TYR A 327 -18.02 -0.87 -5.10
C TYR A 327 -17.50 0.34 -4.31
N CYS A 328 -16.91 1.33 -4.99
CA CYS A 328 -16.33 2.53 -4.40
C CYS A 328 -17.32 3.71 -4.33
N LYS A 329 -18.62 3.48 -4.55
CA LYS A 329 -19.64 4.52 -4.53
C LYS A 329 -19.69 5.26 -3.18
N ASP A 330 -19.75 4.53 -2.08
CA ASP A 330 -19.83 5.05 -0.72
C ASP A 330 -19.39 3.98 0.31
N LEU A 331 -19.35 4.32 1.60
CA LEU A 331 -18.97 3.34 2.63
C LEU A 331 -19.99 2.18 2.75
N ALA A 332 -21.25 2.38 2.37
CA ALA A 332 -22.25 1.32 2.43
C ALA A 332 -22.00 0.29 1.34
N THR A 333 -21.63 0.69 0.12
CA THR A 333 -21.23 -0.26 -0.94
C THR A 333 -19.95 -1.01 -0.58
N GLN A 334 -18.99 -0.34 0.08
CA GLN A 334 -17.80 -1.00 0.60
C GLN A 334 -18.11 -2.01 1.71
N LYS A 335 -19.11 -1.79 2.57
CA LYS A 335 -19.52 -2.77 3.58
C LYS A 335 -20.30 -3.93 2.95
N ASN A 336 -21.27 -3.63 2.09
CA ASN A 336 -22.16 -4.62 1.51
C ASN A 336 -21.43 -5.67 0.68
N ARG A 337 -20.38 -5.30 -0.08
CA ARG A 337 -19.60 -6.28 -0.86
C ARG A 337 -18.98 -7.41 -0.03
N PHE A 338 -18.61 -7.12 1.22
CA PHE A 338 -18.08 -8.13 2.14
C PHE A 338 -19.22 -8.93 2.77
N LEU A 339 -20.30 -8.28 3.21
CA LEU A 339 -21.47 -8.95 3.78
C LEU A 339 -22.09 -9.95 2.77
N GLU A 340 -22.27 -9.53 1.53
CA GLU A 340 -22.77 -10.36 0.43
C GLU A 340 -21.81 -11.51 0.07
N ALA A 341 -20.51 -11.33 0.31
CA ALA A 341 -19.50 -12.35 0.16
C ALA A 341 -19.39 -13.29 1.37
N GLY A 342 -20.29 -13.22 2.36
CA GLY A 342 -20.32 -14.17 3.50
C GLY A 342 -19.44 -13.78 4.68
N TRP A 343 -19.06 -12.51 4.80
CA TRP A 343 -18.41 -11.98 6.00
C TRP A 343 -19.45 -11.62 7.07
N SER A 344 -19.15 -11.91 8.33
CA SER A 344 -20.12 -11.80 9.44
C SER A 344 -20.35 -10.36 9.87
N GLY A 345 -19.32 -9.51 9.78
CA GLY A 345 -19.43 -8.09 10.09
C GLY A 345 -18.36 -7.27 9.40
N VAL A 346 -18.65 -5.98 9.23
CA VAL A 346 -17.78 -5.03 8.52
C VAL A 346 -17.84 -3.65 9.16
N LYS A 347 -16.69 -3.05 9.42
CA LYS A 347 -16.51 -1.66 9.80
C LYS A 347 -15.81 -0.92 8.65
N ALA A 348 -16.09 0.37 8.46
CA ALA A 348 -15.40 1.16 7.45
C ALA A 348 -15.39 2.64 7.82
N TRP A 349 -14.30 3.32 7.49
CA TRP A 349 -14.03 4.73 7.79
C TRP A 349 -13.39 5.40 6.59
N THR A 350 -13.77 6.64 6.30
CA THR A 350 -13.04 7.52 5.38
C THR A 350 -11.64 7.81 5.91
N MET A 351 -10.71 8.21 5.05
CA MET A 351 -9.38 8.58 5.52
C MET A 351 -9.36 9.85 6.35
N ASN A 352 -10.41 10.69 6.31
CA ASN A 352 -10.55 11.82 7.22
C ASN A 352 -10.79 11.34 8.65
N GLU A 353 -11.69 10.37 8.82
CA GLU A 353 -11.94 9.73 10.11
C GLU A 353 -10.68 8.98 10.60
N VAL A 354 -9.98 8.27 9.71
CA VAL A 354 -8.71 7.60 10.05
C VAL A 354 -7.66 8.62 10.50
N TYR A 355 -7.46 9.70 9.77
CA TYR A 355 -6.48 10.74 10.10
C TYR A 355 -6.81 11.43 11.43
N ALA A 356 -8.08 11.73 11.68
CA ALA A 356 -8.53 12.28 12.97
C ALA A 356 -8.32 11.33 14.16
N SER A 357 -8.22 10.01 13.92
CA SER A 357 -7.96 9.00 14.96
C SER A 357 -6.47 8.79 15.30
N ILE A 358 -5.58 9.45 14.56
CA ILE A 358 -4.13 9.37 14.82
C ILE A 358 -3.82 10.18 16.09
N PRO A 359 -2.99 9.67 17.02
CA PRO A 359 -2.62 10.42 18.21
C PRO A 359 -2.09 11.82 17.87
N MET A 360 -2.55 12.85 18.60
CA MET A 360 -2.20 14.25 18.31
C MET A 360 -0.69 14.47 18.17
N LYS A 361 0.11 13.82 19.02
CA LYS A 361 1.58 13.88 18.95
C LYS A 361 2.13 13.42 17.60
N GLU A 362 1.55 12.39 16.98
CA GLU A 362 1.96 11.94 15.65
C GLU A 362 1.48 12.89 14.56
N ILE A 363 0.28 13.46 14.69
CA ILE A 363 -0.22 14.51 13.78
C ILE A 363 0.73 15.72 13.81
N GLU A 364 1.00 16.29 14.98
CA GLU A 364 1.93 17.42 15.17
C GLU A 364 3.31 17.11 14.56
N ARG A 365 3.81 15.89 14.78
CA ARG A 365 5.09 15.45 14.22
C ARG A 365 5.09 15.46 12.69
N VAL A 366 4.07 14.88 12.05
CA VAL A 366 4.04 14.79 10.58
C VAL A 366 3.70 16.12 9.92
N GLU A 367 2.86 16.95 10.55
CA GLU A 367 2.54 18.28 10.02
C GLU A 367 3.72 19.25 10.10
N ALA A 368 4.64 19.03 11.03
CA ALA A 368 5.88 19.80 11.14
C ALA A 368 6.95 19.45 10.07
N ILE A 369 6.80 18.34 9.33
CA ILE A 369 7.78 17.92 8.31
C ILE A 369 7.73 18.84 7.08
N GLU A 370 6.52 19.14 6.62
CA GLU A 370 6.28 19.96 5.43
C GLU A 370 5.07 20.88 5.65
N MET A 371 5.21 22.14 5.23
CA MET A 371 4.12 23.10 5.18
C MET A 371 3.07 22.64 4.14
N LEU A 372 1.79 22.73 4.50
CA LEU A 372 0.67 22.43 3.62
C LEU A 372 -0.24 23.66 3.56
N ASP A 373 -0.29 24.33 2.42
CA ASP A 373 -1.16 25.49 2.24
C ASP A 373 -2.59 25.07 1.87
N GLU A 374 -2.75 23.96 1.12
CA GLU A 374 -4.04 23.49 0.59
C GLU A 374 -4.68 22.41 1.49
N HIS A 375 -5.06 22.77 2.73
CA HIS A 375 -5.73 21.84 3.65
C HIS A 375 -7.06 21.27 3.12
N GLU A 376 -7.80 22.08 2.33
CA GLU A 376 -9.06 21.65 1.71
C GLU A 376 -8.83 20.52 0.69
N LEU A 377 -7.73 20.56 -0.06
CA LEU A 377 -7.38 19.51 -1.02
C LEU A 377 -7.07 18.20 -0.29
N LEU A 378 -6.31 18.25 0.80
CA LEU A 378 -6.02 17.07 1.61
C LEU A 378 -7.30 16.45 2.16
N LYS A 379 -8.21 17.27 2.71
CA LYS A 379 -9.50 16.82 3.21
C LYS A 379 -10.33 16.18 2.11
N GLN A 380 -10.45 16.82 0.95
CA GLN A 380 -11.19 16.29 -0.19
C GLN A 380 -10.61 14.95 -0.66
N LEU A 381 -9.29 14.85 -0.74
CA LEU A 381 -8.59 13.62 -1.08
C LEU A 381 -8.85 12.52 -0.04
N PHE A 382 -8.88 12.83 1.25
CA PHE A 382 -9.19 11.87 2.31
C PHE A 382 -10.65 11.41 2.33
N ASP A 383 -11.58 12.23 1.86
CA ASP A 383 -12.98 11.83 1.68
C ASP A 383 -13.14 10.79 0.55
N HIS A 384 -12.14 10.64 -0.33
CA HIS A 384 -12.20 9.74 -1.49
C HIS A 384 -11.44 8.42 -1.30
N TYR A 385 -10.96 8.15 -0.08
CA TYR A 385 -10.37 6.87 0.30
C TYR A 385 -10.96 6.39 1.61
N CYS A 386 -10.99 5.08 1.80
CA CYS A 386 -11.44 4.46 3.03
C CYS A 386 -10.56 3.29 3.44
N ILE A 387 -10.65 2.94 4.72
CA ILE A 387 -10.28 1.63 5.22
C ILE A 387 -11.55 0.89 5.64
N ALA A 388 -11.75 -0.32 5.12
CA ALA A 388 -12.77 -1.25 5.57
C ALA A 388 -12.11 -2.47 6.25
N VAL A 389 -12.74 -2.96 7.32
CA VAL A 389 -12.33 -4.12 8.10
C VAL A 389 -13.50 -5.09 8.17
N ALA A 390 -13.38 -6.25 7.52
CA ALA A 390 -14.36 -7.32 7.59
C ALA A 390 -13.83 -8.46 8.47
N TYR A 391 -14.72 -9.18 9.15
CA TYR A 391 -14.32 -10.30 10.01
C TYR A 391 -15.28 -11.48 9.98
N ASN A 392 -14.71 -12.66 10.19
CA ASN A 392 -15.35 -13.91 10.56
C ASN A 392 -14.61 -14.45 11.79
N ASP A 393 -15.31 -14.91 12.82
CA ASP A 393 -14.66 -15.24 14.10
C ASP A 393 -15.19 -16.53 14.73
N ALA A 394 -14.97 -17.66 14.06
CA ALA A 394 -15.36 -18.97 14.57
C ALA A 394 -14.59 -19.40 15.85
N MET A 395 -13.45 -18.75 16.14
CA MET A 395 -12.66 -18.99 17.35
C MET A 395 -13.00 -18.07 18.50
N THR A 396 -13.95 -17.15 18.33
CA THR A 396 -14.39 -16.20 19.38
C THR A 396 -13.25 -15.37 19.95
N LEU A 397 -12.33 -14.92 19.08
CA LEU A 397 -11.20 -14.05 19.43
C LEU A 397 -11.64 -12.58 19.66
N SER A 398 -12.93 -12.29 19.52
CA SER A 398 -13.53 -10.95 19.57
C SER A 398 -12.96 -10.04 18.48
N LEU A 399 -12.83 -10.56 17.26
CA LEU A 399 -12.34 -9.79 16.11
C LEU A 399 -13.26 -8.61 15.76
N ASP A 400 -14.53 -8.68 16.15
CA ASP A 400 -15.51 -7.59 16.04
C ASP A 400 -15.13 -6.37 16.88
N SER A 401 -14.31 -6.52 17.92
CA SER A 401 -13.82 -5.41 18.75
C SER A 401 -12.67 -4.63 18.09
N VAL A 402 -12.03 -5.17 17.05
CA VAL A 402 -10.93 -4.49 16.36
C VAL A 402 -11.48 -3.30 15.59
N GLU A 403 -11.00 -2.10 15.92
CA GLU A 403 -11.38 -0.86 15.24
C GLU A 403 -10.29 0.22 15.29
N LEU A 404 -10.31 1.14 14.32
CA LEU A 404 -9.40 2.29 14.28
C LEU A 404 -9.82 3.39 15.24
N ILE A 405 -11.13 3.58 15.37
CA ILE A 405 -11.81 4.66 16.08
C ILE A 405 -12.67 4.01 17.16
N GLY A 406 -12.43 4.37 18.41
CA GLY A 406 -13.15 3.89 19.59
C GLY A 406 -13.18 4.97 20.66
#